data_AF-A0A2M7E3T6-F1
#
_entry.id   AF-A0A2M7E3T6-F1
#
_cell.length_a   1.000
_cell.length_b   1.000
_cell.length_c   1.000
_cell.angle_alpha   90.00
_cell.angle_beta   90.00
_cell.angle_gamma   90.00
#
_symmetry.space_group_name_H-M   'P 1'
#
loop_
_entity.id
_entity.type
_entity.pdbx_description
1 polymer ?
#
loop_
_entity_poly.entity_id
_entity_poly.type
_entity_poly.pdbx_seq_one_letter_code
_entity_poly.pdbx_strand_id
1 'polypeptide(L)' 'MKYKTISQIPTISNYNRIICDSNSFGFYLRNLELKISNNIVYLYNNTPKYNQNAQYAIIKIDVGNKDLQQCADAV' A
#
# COMPACT_ATOMS: atom_id res chain seq x y z
N MET A 1 -11.36 -4.01 -5.28
CA MET A 1 -10.78 -2.64 -5.14
C MET A 1 -10.59 -2.02 -6.53
N LYS A 2 -10.81 -0.70 -6.69
CA LYS A 2 -10.82 -0.04 -8.02
C LYS A 2 -9.42 0.27 -8.58
N TYR A 3 -8.42 0.43 -7.72
CA TYR A 3 -7.08 0.90 -8.10
C TYR A 3 -6.07 -0.26 -8.10
N LYS A 4 -5.21 -0.29 -9.13
CA LYS A 4 -4.16 -1.29 -9.32
C LYS A 4 -2.80 -0.86 -8.76
N THR A 5 -2.54 0.45 -8.70
CA THR A 5 -1.28 1.02 -8.20
C THR A 5 -1.56 2.21 -7.28
N ILE A 6 -0.58 2.58 -6.46
CA ILE A 6 -0.67 3.75 -5.56
C ILE A 6 -0.94 5.05 -6.33
N SER A 7 -0.36 5.23 -7.52
CA SER A 7 -0.53 6.41 -8.38
C SER A 7 -1.97 6.64 -8.83
N GLN A 8 -2.78 5.59 -8.89
CA GLN A 8 -4.18 5.67 -9.30
C GLN A 8 -5.12 6.14 -8.17
N ILE A 9 -4.65 6.11 -6.92
CA ILE A 9 -5.41 6.66 -5.79
C ILE A 9 -5.44 8.19 -5.94
N PRO A 10 -6.64 8.79 -6.00
CA PRO A 10 -6.78 10.21 -6.24
C PRO A 10 -6.21 11.01 -5.07
N THR A 11 -5.67 12.18 -5.39
CA THR A 11 -5.36 13.18 -4.39
C THR A 11 -6.64 13.81 -3.85
N ILE A 12 -6.53 14.47 -2.70
CA ILE A 12 -7.59 15.33 -2.18
C ILE A 12 -7.83 16.48 -3.17
N SER A 13 -9.05 17.00 -3.22
CA SER A 13 -9.40 18.15 -4.05
C SER A 13 -8.42 19.30 -3.85
N ASN A 14 -8.01 19.94 -4.95
CA ASN A 14 -7.01 21.02 -5.02
C ASN A 14 -5.56 20.63 -4.67
N TYR A 15 -5.25 19.35 -4.49
CA TYR A 15 -3.87 18.88 -4.32
C TYR A 15 -3.38 18.13 -5.57
N ASN A 16 -2.12 18.35 -5.90
CA ASN A 16 -1.42 17.64 -6.97
C ASN A 16 -0.20 16.90 -6.39
N ARG A 17 0.12 15.74 -6.96
CA ARG A 17 1.38 15.06 -6.64
C ARG A 17 2.53 15.81 -7.29
N ILE A 18 3.65 15.96 -6.58
CA ILE A 18 4.89 16.46 -7.16
C ILE A 18 5.35 15.54 -8.31
N ILE A 19 6.01 16.10 -9.32
CA ILE A 19 6.63 15.31 -10.40
C ILE A 19 7.80 14.51 -9.80
N CYS A 20 7.90 13.24 -10.16
CA CYS A 20 8.98 12.36 -9.73
C CYS A 20 9.73 11.85 -10.96
N ASP A 21 11.06 11.89 -10.92
CA ASP A 21 11.90 11.23 -11.92
C ASP A 21 11.67 9.71 -11.88
N SER A 22 11.75 9.03 -13.03
CA SER A 22 11.49 7.58 -13.11
C SER A 22 12.46 6.74 -12.29
N ASN A 23 13.68 7.23 -12.04
CA ASN A 23 14.70 6.57 -11.23
C ASN A 23 14.64 6.99 -9.75
N SER A 24 13.64 7.80 -9.37
CA SER A 24 13.46 8.21 -7.97
C SER A 24 12.71 7.19 -7.15
N PHE A 25 12.98 7.17 -5.84
CA PHE A 25 12.24 6.36 -4.89
C PHE A 25 10.73 6.68 -4.86
N GLY A 26 10.37 7.96 -5.02
CA GLY A 26 8.96 8.38 -5.10
C GLY A 26 8.22 7.80 -6.31
N PHE A 27 8.90 7.65 -7.45
CA PHE A 27 8.34 6.97 -8.61
C PHE A 27 8.15 5.48 -8.34
N TYR A 28 9.13 4.81 -7.73
CA TYR A 28 9.01 3.41 -7.30
C TYR A 28 7.78 3.20 -6.41
N LEU A 29 7.64 3.95 -5.32
CA LEU A 29 6.52 3.81 -4.38
C LEU A 29 5.16 3.99 -5.08
N ARG A 30 5.03 4.98 -5.96
CA ARG A 30 3.77 5.26 -6.66
C ARG A 30 3.37 4.16 -7.65
N ASN A 31 4.31 3.35 -8.11
CA ASN A 31 4.07 2.25 -9.04
C ASN A 31 3.91 0.89 -8.35
N LEU A 32 3.98 0.83 -7.01
CA LEU A 32 3.69 -0.40 -6.27
C LEU A 32 2.26 -0.87 -6.56
N GLU A 33 2.14 -2.17 -6.86
CA GLU A 33 0.86 -2.82 -7.11
C GLU A 33 0.02 -2.94 -5.84
N LEU A 34 -1.30 -2.90 -5.98
CA LEU A 34 -2.26 -3.08 -4.92
C LEU A 34 -3.03 -4.40 -5.10
N LYS A 35 -3.44 -5.04 -3.99
CA LYS A 35 -4.37 -6.16 -4.05
C LYS A 35 -5.75 -5.67 -4.49
N ILE A 36 -6.33 -6.34 -5.50
CA ILE A 36 -7.61 -5.94 -6.10
C ILE A 36 -8.80 -6.81 -5.65
N SER A 37 -8.55 -8.04 -5.24
CA SER A 37 -9.57 -9.06 -4.97
C SER A 37 -9.73 -9.40 -3.48
N ASN A 38 -8.66 -9.33 -2.68
CA ASN A 38 -8.69 -9.65 -1.26
C ASN A 38 -8.05 -8.53 -0.44
N ASN A 39 -8.90 -7.83 0.31
CA ASN A 39 -8.54 -6.69 1.15
C ASN A 39 -8.60 -7.02 2.65
N ILE A 40 -8.66 -8.31 3.00
CA ILE A 40 -8.63 -8.74 4.40
C ILE A 40 -7.21 -8.61 4.92
N VAL A 41 -7.05 -7.85 6.00
CA VAL A 41 -5.79 -7.78 6.75
C VAL A 41 -5.83 -8.82 7.86
N TYR A 42 -4.79 -9.63 7.95
CA TYR A 42 -4.65 -10.65 8.97
C TYR A 42 -3.66 -10.19 10.04
N LEU A 43 -3.88 -10.62 11.28
CA LEU A 43 -2.90 -10.53 12.35
C LEU A 43 -1.78 -11.56 12.10
N TYR A 44 -0.69 -11.47 12.87
CA TYR A 44 0.45 -12.38 12.79
C TYR A 44 0.08 -13.88 12.94
N ASN A 45 -1.06 -14.18 13.54
CA ASN A 45 -1.58 -15.53 13.76
C ASN A 45 -2.57 -15.99 12.67
N ASN A 46 -2.64 -15.31 11.52
CA ASN A 46 -3.57 -15.58 10.42
C ASN A 46 -5.06 -15.38 10.74
N THR A 47 -5.40 -14.81 11.90
CA THR A 47 -6.78 -14.40 12.18
C THR A 47 -7.07 -13.06 11.51
N PRO A 48 -8.27 -12.82 10.94
CA PRO A 48 -8.62 -11.50 10.44
C PRO A 48 -8.51 -10.45 11.53
N LYS A 49 -7.84 -9.33 11.24
CA LYS A 49 -7.79 -8.17 12.15
C LYS A 49 -9.21 -7.67 12.44
N TYR A 50 -9.54 -7.43 13.70
CA TYR A 50 -10.91 -7.05 14.09
C TYR A 50 -11.41 -5.78 13.36
N ASN A 51 -10.55 -4.76 13.24
CA ASN A 51 -10.84 -3.54 12.51
C ASN A 51 -10.26 -3.61 11.09
N GLN A 52 -11.12 -4.00 10.14
CA GLN A 52 -10.85 -4.03 8.70
C GLN A 52 -11.04 -2.67 8.00
N ASN A 53 -11.43 -1.63 8.72
CA ASN A 53 -11.62 -0.28 8.19
C ASN A 53 -10.41 0.63 8.46
N ALA A 54 -9.38 0.13 9.13
CA ALA A 54 -8.17 0.89 9.44
C ALA A 54 -7.29 1.13 8.20
N GLN A 55 -7.32 0.19 7.25
CA GLN A 55 -6.58 0.27 6.00
C GLN A 55 -7.45 0.78 4.86
N TYR A 56 -6.86 1.59 3.97
CA TYR A 56 -7.50 1.98 2.73
C TYR A 56 -7.22 0.97 1.61
N ALA A 57 -5.94 0.58 1.45
CA ALA A 57 -5.44 -0.33 0.41
C ALA A 57 -4.42 -1.31 1.00
N ILE A 58 -4.15 -2.41 0.28
CA ILE A 58 -3.08 -3.36 0.61
C ILE A 58 -2.09 -3.40 -0.55
N ILE A 59 -0.81 -3.16 -0.26
CA ILE A 59 0.27 -3.29 -1.23
C ILE A 59 0.48 -4.78 -1.53
N LYS A 60 0.61 -5.13 -2.80
CA LYS A 60 0.93 -6.47 -3.27
C LYS A 60 2.46 -6.60 -3.34
N ILE A 61 3.06 -6.82 -2.18
CA ILE A 61 4.49 -7.05 -2.03
C ILE A 61 4.70 -8.28 -1.14
N ASP A 62 5.78 -9.01 -1.40
CA ASP A 62 6.19 -10.09 -0.52
C ASP A 62 6.82 -9.50 0.74
N VAL A 63 6.44 -10.03 1.90
CA VAL A 63 6.94 -9.60 3.21
C VAL A 63 7.81 -10.67 3.87
N GLY A 64 7.94 -11.85 3.25
CA GLY A 64 8.66 -12.98 3.83
C GLY A 64 8.06 -13.45 5.17
N ASN A 65 8.87 -14.15 5.97
CA ASN A 65 8.50 -14.65 7.30
C ASN A 65 9.51 -14.28 8.40
N LYS A 66 10.45 -13.39 8.10
CA LYS A 66 11.49 -12.86 8.98
C LYS A 66 11.66 -11.37 8.70
N ASP A 67 12.14 -10.61 9.68
CA ASP A 67 12.39 -9.17 9.57
C ASP A 67 11.20 -8.43 8.92
N LEU A 68 9.99 -8.79 9.39
CA LEU A 68 8.74 -8.33 8.80
C LEU A 68 8.69 -6.82 8.83
N GLN A 69 8.37 -6.25 7.68
CA GLN A 69 8.14 -4.82 7.52
C GLN A 69 7.15 -4.33 8.57
N GLN A 70 7.59 -3.39 9.39
CA GLN A 70 6.77 -2.71 10.39
C GLN A 70 6.16 -1.46 9.78
N CYS A 71 5.12 -0.93 10.42
CA CYS A 71 4.58 0.38 10.04
C CYS A 71 5.64 1.50 10.08
N ALA A 72 6.71 1.32 10.85
CA ALA A 72 7.85 2.24 10.93
C ALA A 72 8.80 2.18 9.71
N ASP A 73 8.76 1.10 8.94
CA ASP A 73 9.60 0.93 7.73
C ASP A 73 8.97 1.57 6.49
N ALA A 74 7.71 2.00 6.60
CA ALA A 74 7.03 2.78 5.57
C ALA A 74 7.36 4.28 5.76
N VAL A 75 8.33 4.78 5.00
CA VAL A 75 8.81 6.18 4.99
C VAL A 75 8.13 7.00 3.89
#